data_AF-A0A967D566-F1
#
_entry.id   AF-A0A967D566-F1
#
_cell.length_a   1.000
_cell.length_b   1.000
_cell.length_c   1.000
_cell.angle_alpha   90.00
_cell.angle_beta   90.00
_cell.angle_gamma   90.00
#
_symmetry.space_group_name_H-M   'P 1'
#
loop_
_entity.id
_entity.type
_entity.pdbx_description
1 polymer ?
#
loop_
_entity_poly.entity_id
_entity_poly.type
_entity_poly.pdbx_seq_one_letter_code
_entity_poly.pdbx_strand_id
1 'polypeptide(L)'
;MAEQGGTLATSDRSSPLWADYELTAAYDEMFPGGDAVRPHYAALRDSLRFTTGDAFRQRKAMTDLSMRQDGVGFTVYRAEEGIERVWPMDPMP
;
A
#
# COMPACT_ATOMS: atom_id res chain seq x y z
N MET A 1 23.67 20.74 0.08
CA MET A 1 23.35 19.38 -0.39
C MET A 1 22.10 19.51 -1.24
N ALA A 2 22.25 19.65 -2.55
CA ALA A 2 21.17 20.02 -3.45
C ALA A 2 20.32 18.78 -3.76
N GLU A 3 19.08 18.75 -3.27
CA GLU A 3 18.09 17.76 -3.69
C GLU A 3 17.82 17.95 -5.18
N GLN A 4 18.11 16.92 -5.96
CA GLN A 4 17.88 16.90 -7.39
C GLN A 4 16.37 17.01 -7.62
N GLY A 5 15.95 18.05 -8.34
CA GLY A 5 14.58 18.23 -8.81
C GLY A 5 14.22 17.13 -9.81
N GLY A 6 13.79 15.98 -9.29
CA GLY A 6 13.17 14.93 -10.09
C GLY A 6 11.87 15.45 -10.68
N THR A 7 11.75 15.38 -12.01
CA THR A 7 10.55 15.79 -12.74
C THR A 7 9.33 15.08 -12.17
N LEU A 8 8.44 15.84 -11.55
CA LEU A 8 7.17 15.34 -11.02
C LEU A 8 6.28 14.93 -12.19
N ALA A 9 5.87 13.66 -12.21
CA ALA A 9 4.89 13.19 -13.19
C ALA A 9 3.48 13.58 -12.72
N THR A 10 2.64 14.06 -13.64
CA THR A 10 1.21 14.30 -13.37
C THR A 10 0.55 12.98 -12.95
N SER A 11 -0.09 13.00 -11.79
CA SER A 11 -0.84 11.88 -11.25
C SER A 11 -2.31 12.03 -11.63
N ASP A 12 -2.81 11.01 -12.30
CA ASP A 12 -4.24 10.87 -12.55
C ASP A 12 -4.85 10.18 -11.33
N ARG A 13 -5.41 10.96 -10.41
CA ARG A 13 -6.08 10.46 -9.20
C ARG A 13 -7.50 9.95 -9.47
N SER A 14 -7.94 9.82 -10.72
CA SER A 14 -9.30 9.36 -11.07
C SER A 14 -9.56 7.88 -10.77
N SER A 15 -8.53 7.09 -10.44
CA SER A 15 -8.74 5.69 -10.04
C SER A 15 -9.56 5.63 -8.74
N PRO A 16 -10.58 4.76 -8.66
CA PRO A 16 -11.38 4.58 -7.45
C PRO A 16 -10.56 4.12 -6.24
N LEU A 17 -9.34 3.60 -6.44
CA LEU A 17 -8.42 3.27 -5.35
C LEU A 17 -7.97 4.49 -4.53
N TRP A 18 -8.00 5.69 -5.12
CA TRP A 18 -7.52 6.92 -4.48
C TRP A 18 -8.64 7.78 -3.88
N ALA A 19 -9.91 7.37 -4.04
CA ALA A 19 -11.07 8.18 -3.68
C ALA A 19 -11.09 8.55 -2.19
N ASP A 20 -10.68 7.62 -1.33
CA ASP A 20 -10.64 7.79 0.13
C ASP A 20 -9.22 8.03 0.66
N TYR A 21 -8.24 8.31 -0.23
CA TYR A 21 -6.84 8.53 0.16
C TYR A 21 -6.57 9.99 0.53
N GLU A 22 -6.60 10.29 1.83
CA GLU A 22 -6.41 11.64 2.34
C GLU A 22 -4.92 12.03 2.44
N LEU A 23 -4.54 13.09 1.72
CA LEU A 23 -3.25 13.75 1.94
C LEU A 23 -3.36 14.64 3.16
N THR A 24 -2.61 14.31 4.21
CA THR A 24 -2.54 15.11 5.42
C THR A 24 -1.33 16.07 5.38
N ALA A 25 -1.10 16.80 6.48
CA ALA A 25 0.12 17.60 6.64
C ALA A 25 1.38 16.76 6.90
N ALA A 26 1.23 15.44 7.13
CA ALA A 26 2.36 14.53 7.24
C ALA A 26 3.05 14.33 5.88
N TYR A 27 4.31 13.94 5.91
CA TYR A 27 5.04 13.61 4.69
C TYR A 27 4.46 12.34 4.05
N ASP A 28 4.03 12.47 2.80
CA ASP A 28 3.58 11.35 1.98
C ASP A 28 4.71 10.91 1.03
N GLU A 29 4.95 9.60 1.03
CA GLU A 29 6.04 8.98 0.29
C GLU A 29 5.83 9.03 -1.22
N MET A 30 4.58 8.94 -1.69
CA MET A 30 4.24 8.87 -3.11
C MET A 30 3.86 10.24 -3.68
N PHE A 31 3.11 11.04 -2.92
CA PHE A 31 2.59 12.33 -3.33
C PHE A 31 3.29 13.46 -2.56
N PRO A 32 4.10 14.31 -3.21
CA PRO A 32 4.73 15.45 -2.55
C PRO A 32 3.76 16.61 -2.23
N GLY A 33 2.46 16.44 -2.50
CA GLY A 33 1.42 17.46 -2.38
C GLY A 33 0.65 17.61 -3.69
N GLY A 34 -0.68 17.48 -3.63
CA GLY A 34 -1.57 17.54 -4.79
C GLY A 34 -1.46 16.33 -5.72
N ASP A 35 -1.62 16.57 -7.02
CA ASP A 35 -1.69 15.53 -8.06
C ASP A 35 -0.34 15.23 -8.71
N ALA A 36 0.75 15.31 -7.96
CA ALA A 36 2.08 14.96 -8.45
C ALA A 36 2.53 13.63 -7.82
N VAL A 37 3.25 12.79 -8.57
CA VAL A 37 3.86 11.57 -8.04
C VAL A 37 5.38 11.68 -8.11
N ARG A 38 6.05 11.27 -7.04
CA ARG A 38 7.52 11.21 -6.99
C ARG A 38 8.03 10.20 -8.03
N PRO A 39 9.15 10.47 -8.72
CA PRO A 39 9.66 9.59 -9.78
C PRO A 39 9.83 8.13 -9.37
N HIS A 40 10.25 7.86 -8.13
CA HIS A 40 10.43 6.51 -7.59
C HIS A 40 9.12 5.70 -7.54
N TYR A 41 7.97 6.38 -7.39
CA TYR A 41 6.64 5.76 -7.29
C TYR A 41 5.85 5.81 -8.61
N ALA A 42 6.41 6.35 -9.70
CA ALA A 42 5.71 6.48 -10.97
C ALA A 42 5.24 5.13 -11.55
N ALA A 43 6.12 4.11 -11.51
CA ALA A 43 5.81 2.76 -11.97
C ALA A 43 4.74 2.06 -11.12
N LEU A 44 4.79 2.26 -9.79
CA LEU A 44 3.75 1.76 -8.88
C LEU A 44 2.40 2.40 -9.21
N ARG A 45 2.38 3.73 -9.38
CA ARG A 45 1.18 4.48 -9.77
C ARG A 45 0.59 3.98 -11.09
N ASP A 46 1.43 3.67 -12.08
CA ASP A 46 0.96 3.14 -13.37
C ASP A 46 0.34 1.74 -13.23
N SER A 47 0.93 0.87 -12.40
CA SER A 47 0.37 -0.44 -12.07
C SER A 47 -0.99 -0.32 -11.36
N LEU A 48 -1.10 0.61 -10.41
CA LEU A 48 -2.32 0.84 -9.64
C LEU A 48 -3.42 1.51 -10.47
N ARG A 49 -3.08 2.30 -11.49
CA ARG A 49 -4.06 2.92 -12.39
C ARG A 49 -4.97 1.90 -13.07
N PHE A 50 -4.46 0.71 -13.38
CA PHE A 50 -5.22 -0.36 -14.02
C PHE A 50 -5.73 -1.41 -13.03
N THR A 51 -5.45 -1.25 -11.74
CA THR A 51 -5.88 -2.20 -10.71
C THR A 51 -7.28 -1.82 -10.20
N THR A 52 -8.21 -2.76 -10.25
CA THR A 52 -9.55 -2.58 -9.67
C THR A 52 -9.53 -2.83 -8.16
N GLY A 53 -10.53 -2.33 -7.44
CA GLY A 53 -10.69 -2.63 -6.01
C GLY A 53 -10.79 -4.13 -5.71
N ASP A 54 -11.43 -4.91 -6.58
CA ASP A 54 -11.49 -6.38 -6.46
C ASP A 54 -10.13 -7.03 -6.64
N ALA A 55 -9.37 -6.62 -7.66
CA ALA A 55 -8.02 -7.14 -7.90
C ALA A 55 -7.09 -6.82 -6.72
N PHE A 56 -7.23 -5.63 -6.12
CA PHE A 56 -6.46 -5.24 -4.94
C PHE A 56 -6.85 -6.09 -3.71
N ARG A 57 -8.14 -6.30 -3.46
CA ARG A 57 -8.64 -7.20 -2.39
C ARG A 57 -8.14 -8.63 -2.58
N GLN A 58 -8.11 -9.12 -3.82
CA GLN A 58 -7.57 -10.44 -4.13
C GLN A 58 -6.08 -10.54 -3.79
N ARG A 59 -5.27 -9.53 -4.15
CA ARG A 59 -3.85 -9.48 -3.77
C ARG A 59 -3.69 -9.49 -2.24
N LYS A 60 -4.47 -8.70 -1.51
CA LYS A 60 -4.46 -8.72 -0.03
C LYS A 60 -4.74 -10.11 0.53
N ALA A 61 -5.77 -10.79 0.02
CA ALA A 61 -6.13 -12.14 0.46
C ALA A 61 -5.02 -13.16 0.16
N MET A 62 -4.33 -13.02 -0.99
CA MET A 62 -3.17 -13.85 -1.32
C MET A 62 -1.99 -13.59 -0.37
N THR A 63 -1.71 -12.33 -0.04
CA THR A 63 -0.69 -11.98 0.95
C THR A 63 -1.00 -12.62 2.31
N ASP A 64 -2.25 -12.52 2.78
CA ASP A 64 -2.67 -13.11 4.05
C ASP A 64 -2.56 -14.65 4.05
N LEU A 65 -2.85 -15.29 2.91
CA LEU A 65 -2.69 -16.72 2.75
C LEU A 65 -1.22 -17.14 2.77
N SER A 66 -0.33 -16.42 2.08
CA SER A 66 1.11 -16.70 2.09
C SER A 66 1.65 -16.61 3.51
N MET A 67 1.32 -15.55 4.24
CA MET A 67 1.78 -15.35 5.61
C MET A 67 1.32 -16.49 6.54
N ARG A 68 0.10 -17.02 6.35
CA ARG A 68 -0.39 -18.23 7.05
C ARG A 68 0.42 -19.47 6.70
N GLN A 69 0.67 -19.69 5.41
CA GLN A 69 1.37 -20.88 4.93
C GLN A 69 2.84 -20.89 5.34
N ASP A 70 3.47 -19.72 5.39
CA ASP A 70 4.87 -19.54 5.77
C ASP A 70 5.07 -19.52 7.30
N GLY A 71 4.00 -19.65 8.10
CA GLY A 71 4.05 -19.62 9.56
C GLY A 71 4.43 -18.25 10.12
N VAL A 72 4.20 -17.18 9.35
CA VAL A 72 4.49 -15.80 9.78
C VAL A 72 3.33 -15.32 10.65
N GLY A 73 3.44 -15.59 11.96
CA GLY A 73 2.40 -15.27 12.93
C GLY A 73 2.93 -14.96 14.33
N PHE A 74 2.02 -14.59 15.22
CA PHE A 74 2.26 -14.38 16.64
C PHE A 74 1.20 -15.08 17.47
N THR A 75 1.60 -15.56 18.65
CA THR A 75 0.69 -16.24 19.58
C THR A 75 0.02 -15.22 20.49
N VAL A 76 -1.31 -15.21 20.53
CA VAL A 76 -2.09 -14.36 21.44
C VAL A 76 -2.47 -15.16 22.68
N TYR A 77 -1.81 -14.86 23.81
CA TYR A 77 -2.04 -15.55 25.09
C TYR A 77 -3.22 -15.00 25.92
N ARG A 78 -4.23 -14.40 25.27
CA ARG A 78 -5.35 -13.74 25.97
C ARG A 78 -6.69 -14.50 25.91
N ALA A 79 -6.74 -15.61 25.19
CA ALA A 79 -7.83 -16.59 25.27
C ALA A 79 -7.25 -17.86 25.90
N GLU A 80 -8.04 -18.59 26.68
CA GLU A 80 -7.63 -19.85 27.34
C GLU A 80 -7.14 -20.93 26.35
N GLU A 81 -7.31 -20.70 25.05
CA GLU A 81 -6.69 -21.42 23.96
C GLU A 81 -5.72 -20.47 23.22
N GLY A 82 -4.45 -20.85 23.08
CA GLY A 82 -3.47 -20.06 22.33
C GLY A 82 -3.89 -19.90 20.87
N ILE A 83 -4.42 -18.74 20.50
CA ILE A 83 -4.83 -18.47 19.13
C ILE A 83 -3.61 -17.93 18.37
N GLU A 84 -3.17 -18.68 17.37
CA GLU A 84 -2.19 -18.19 16.39
C GLU A 84 -2.85 -17.16 15.47
N ARG A 85 -2.22 -15.99 15.33
CA ARG A 85 -2.67 -14.90 14.45
C ARG A 85 -1.57 -14.55 13.48
N VAL A 86 -1.97 -14.25 12.25
CA VAL A 86 -1.05 -13.82 11.20
C VAL A 86 -0.82 -12.32 11.30
N TRP A 87 0.41 -11.89 11.02
CA TRP A 87 0.73 -10.47 10.96
C TRP A 87 -0.07 -9.78 9.84
N PRO A 88 -0.75 -8.65 10.12
CA PRO A 88 -1.40 -7.89 9.06
C PRO A 88 -0.32 -7.34 8.12
N MET A 89 -0.36 -7.74 6.85
CA MET A 89 0.53 -7.24 5.83
C MET A 89 -0.24 -6.47 4.76
N ASP A 90 0.27 -5.29 4.42
CA ASP A 90 -0.18 -4.50 3.29
C ASP A 90 0.44 -5.04 1.98
N PRO A 91 -0.34 -5.21 0.90
CA PRO A 91 0.21 -5.53 -0.43
C PRO A 91 0.94 -4.37 -1.11
N MET A 92 0.96 -3.17 -0.52
CA MET A 92 1.71 -2.00 -1.00
C MET A 92 3.19 -2.10 -0.60
N PRO A 93 4.11 -1.84 -1.54
CA PRO A 93 5.55 -1.89 -1.29
C PRO A 93 6.07 -0.64 -0.57
#